data_AF-A0AAP6D0D4-F1
#
_entry.id   AF-A0AAP6D0D4-F1
#
_cell.length_a   1.000
_cell.length_b   1.000
_cell.length_c   1.000
_cell.angle_alpha   90.00
_cell.angle_beta   90.00
_cell.angle_gamma   90.00
#
_symmetry.space_group_name_H-M   'P 1'
#
loop_
_entity.id
_entity.type
_entity.pdbx_description
1 polymer ?
#
loop_
_entity_poly.entity_id
_entity_poly.type
_entity_poly.pdbx_seq_one_letter_code
_entity_poly.pdbx_strand_id
1 'polypeptide(L)'
;EERYQLNNLGHFTVTPDRKPGAKTLIQIRKTLGAGNVACVFSEPQFTPAVVESVMRGSDVAKGELDPLGSTIKVEPGSYFNLLGNMADSFAQCLAK
;
A
#
# COMPACT_ATOMS: atom_id res chain seq x y z
N GLU A 1 10.12 5.99 -1.51
CA GLU A 1 10.02 5.86 -0.04
C GLU A 1 11.29 6.32 0.66
N GLU A 2 12.46 5.71 0.35
CA GLU A 2 13.76 6.10 0.94
C GLU A 2 14.09 7.59 0.80
N ARG A 3 13.94 8.16 -0.41
CA ARG A 3 14.15 9.60 -0.67
C ARG A 3 13.34 10.52 0.27
N TYR A 4 12.15 10.08 0.69
CA TYR A 4 11.23 10.84 1.53
C TYR A 4 11.21 10.32 2.98
N GLN A 5 12.13 9.41 3.33
CA GLN A 5 12.28 8.84 4.68
C GLN A 5 10.99 8.21 5.22
N LEU A 6 10.19 7.59 4.34
CA LEU A 6 8.99 6.86 4.76
C LEU A 6 9.36 5.55 5.47
N ASN A 7 8.66 5.24 6.56
CA ASN A 7 8.89 4.03 7.35
C ASN A 7 8.09 2.84 6.78
N ASN A 8 8.67 2.16 5.79
CA ASN A 8 8.08 0.95 5.23
C ASN A 8 8.37 -0.27 6.12
N LEU A 9 7.32 -0.92 6.62
CA LEU A 9 7.41 -2.08 7.52
C LEU A 9 7.36 -3.43 6.78
N GLY A 10 7.03 -3.45 5.48
CA GLY A 10 7.00 -4.66 4.67
C GLY A 10 6.00 -4.60 3.50
N HIS A 11 5.89 -5.72 2.80
CA HIS A 11 5.01 -5.88 1.63
C HIS A 11 4.31 -7.25 1.66
N PHE A 12 3.21 -7.38 0.94
CA PHE A 12 2.45 -8.63 0.83
C PHE A 12 3.13 -9.62 -0.11
N THR A 13 3.55 -9.17 -1.29
CA THR A 13 4.29 -9.96 -2.26
C THR A 13 5.34 -9.10 -2.95
N VAL A 14 6.48 -9.70 -3.30
CA VAL A 14 7.52 -9.08 -4.13
C VAL A 14 7.14 -9.15 -5.60
N THR A 15 6.32 -10.13 -5.99
CA THR A 15 5.93 -10.38 -7.37
C THR A 15 4.40 -10.39 -7.46
N PRO A 16 3.79 -9.47 -8.21
CA PRO A 16 2.33 -9.37 -8.32
C PRO A 16 1.65 -10.67 -8.72
N ASP A 17 2.29 -11.42 -9.63
CA ASP A 17 1.75 -12.66 -10.19
C ASP A 17 1.77 -13.85 -9.23
N ARG A 18 2.48 -13.72 -8.10
CA ARG A 18 2.59 -14.78 -7.09
C ARG A 18 1.79 -14.41 -5.85
N LYS A 19 0.77 -15.21 -5.56
CA LYS A 19 0.01 -15.09 -4.32
C LYS A 19 0.96 -15.32 -3.12
N PRO A 20 0.89 -14.46 -2.09
CA PRO A 20 1.63 -14.71 -0.86
C PRO A 20 1.24 -16.03 -0.22
N GLY A 21 2.23 -16.77 0.29
CA GLY A 21 1.98 -18.00 1.03
C GLY A 21 1.30 -17.74 2.37
N ALA A 22 0.61 -18.75 2.90
CA ALA A 22 -0.11 -18.65 4.18
C ALA A 22 0.78 -18.20 5.35
N LYS A 23 2.05 -18.64 5.39
CA LYS A 23 3.03 -18.22 6.40
C LYS A 23 3.27 -16.71 6.38
N THR A 24 3.40 -16.13 5.19
CA THR A 24 3.58 -14.68 5.01
C THR A 24 2.35 -13.92 5.48
N LEU A 25 1.15 -14.38 5.11
CA LEU A 25 -0.11 -13.76 5.54
C LEU A 25 -0.27 -13.77 7.06
N ILE A 26 0.07 -14.86 7.73
CA ILE A 26 0.05 -14.95 9.20
C ILE A 26 1.04 -13.96 9.83
N GLN A 27 2.25 -13.86 9.26
CA GLN A 27 3.26 -12.91 9.73
C GLN A 27 2.76 -11.46 9.62
N ILE A 28 2.19 -11.09 8.46
CA ILE A 28 1.64 -9.74 8.25
C ILE A 28 0.49 -9.49 9.22
N ARG A 29 -0.44 -10.43 9.39
CA ARG A 29 -1.55 -10.31 10.34
C ARG A 29 -1.04 -10.07 11.78
N LYS A 30 0.03 -10.75 12.18
CA LYS A 30 0.68 -10.53 13.48
C LYS A 30 1.27 -9.13 13.60
N THR A 31 1.92 -8.63 12.54
CA THR A 31 2.48 -7.27 12.50
C THR A 31 1.37 -6.21 12.60
N LEU A 32 0.25 -6.38 11.90
CA LEU A 32 -0.91 -5.49 12.00
C LEU A 32 -1.51 -5.51 13.42
N GLY A 33 -1.66 -6.69 14.01
CA GLY A 33 -2.18 -6.84 15.38
C GLY A 33 -1.25 -6.32 16.47
N ALA A 34 0.03 -6.10 16.18
CA ALA A 34 0.97 -5.48 17.13
C ALA A 34 0.75 -3.96 17.28
N GLY A 35 -0.07 -3.34 16.44
CA GLY A 35 -0.44 -1.92 16.55
C GLY A 35 0.62 -0.93 16.03
N ASN A 36 1.71 -1.42 15.43
CA ASN A 36 2.79 -0.58 14.92
C ASN A 36 2.59 -0.11 13.47
N VAL A 37 1.49 -0.49 12.84
CA VAL A 37 1.20 -0.17 11.44
C VAL A 37 0.07 0.85 11.38
N ALA A 38 0.34 2.02 10.81
CA ALA A 38 -0.68 3.06 10.61
C ALA A 38 -1.54 2.78 9.37
N CYS A 39 -0.90 2.34 8.28
CA CYS A 39 -1.56 2.15 6.98
C CYS A 39 -1.14 0.89 6.25
N VAL A 40 -2.09 0.33 5.52
CA VAL A 40 -1.87 -0.68 4.47
C VAL A 40 -2.29 -0.08 3.14
N PHE A 41 -1.40 -0.15 2.16
CA PHE A 41 -1.66 0.31 0.80
C PHE A 41 -1.94 -0.89 -0.12
N SER A 42 -3.04 -0.82 -0.86
CA SER A 42 -3.31 -1.71 -2.00
C SER A 42 -2.95 -1.01 -3.30
N GLU A 43 -2.58 -1.78 -4.32
CA GLU A 43 -2.39 -1.29 -5.68
C GLU A 43 -3.59 -1.71 -6.56
N PRO A 44 -4.03 -0.89 -7.53
CA PRO A 44 -5.19 -1.20 -8.38
C PRO A 44 -5.10 -2.55 -9.10
N GLN A 45 -3.88 -2.98 -9.40
CA GLN A 45 -3.59 -4.23 -10.12
C GLN A 45 -3.72 -5.49 -9.24
N PHE A 46 -3.97 -5.34 -7.93
CA PHE A 46 -4.00 -6.45 -6.97
C PHE A 46 -5.38 -6.74 -6.46
N THR A 47 -5.65 -8.02 -6.19
CA THR A 47 -6.94 -8.49 -5.68
C THR A 47 -7.23 -7.97 -4.26
N PRO A 48 -8.30 -7.17 -4.06
CA PRO A 48 -8.64 -6.57 -2.75
C PRO A 48 -8.90 -7.60 -1.65
N ALA A 49 -9.41 -8.79 -2.01
CA ALA A 49 -9.80 -9.82 -1.05
C ALA A 49 -8.65 -10.30 -0.14
N VAL A 50 -7.40 -10.33 -0.64
CA VAL A 50 -6.25 -10.74 0.17
C VAL A 50 -5.96 -9.67 1.23
N VAL A 51 -5.94 -8.41 0.83
CA VAL A 51 -5.71 -7.27 1.74
C VAL A 51 -6.79 -7.21 2.82
N GLU A 52 -8.06 -7.31 2.44
CA GLU A 52 -9.18 -7.31 3.38
C GLU A 52 -9.16 -8.49 4.36
N SER A 53 -8.74 -9.68 3.90
CA SER A 53 -8.66 -10.86 4.77
C SER A 53 -7.61 -10.70 5.87
N VAL A 54 -6.50 -10.03 5.56
CA VAL A 54 -5.37 -9.82 6.48
C VAL A 54 -5.65 -8.67 7.44
N MET A 55 -6.30 -7.60 6.95
CA MET A 55 -6.71 -6.45 7.78
C MET A 55 -7.92 -6.73 8.67
N ARG A 56 -8.65 -7.84 8.46
CA ARG A 56 -9.86 -8.15 9.23
C ARG A 56 -9.57 -8.27 10.72
N GLY A 57 -10.16 -7.38 11.51
CA GLY A 57 -10.00 -7.30 12.96
C GLY A 57 -8.81 -6.45 13.41
N SER A 58 -8.20 -5.67 12.50
CA SER A 58 -7.25 -4.61 12.83
C SER A 58 -7.86 -3.24 12.56
N ASP A 59 -7.48 -2.23 13.34
CA ASP A 59 -7.92 -0.84 13.17
C ASP A 59 -7.03 -0.04 12.19
N VAL A 60 -6.19 -0.74 11.43
CA VAL A 60 -5.22 -0.13 10.50
C VAL A 60 -5.96 0.49 9.30
N ALA A 61 -5.58 1.71 8.92
CA ALA A 61 -6.18 2.39 7.79
C ALA A 61 -5.80 1.74 6.46
N LYS A 62 -6.71 1.77 5.48
CA LYS A 62 -6.47 1.31 4.11
C LYS A 62 -6.30 2.52 3.19
N GLY A 63 -5.25 2.51 2.38
CA GLY A 63 -5.02 3.44 1.28
C GLY A 63 -4.81 2.71 -0.04
N GLU A 64 -4.80 3.47 -1.14
CA GLU A 64 -4.47 2.94 -2.47
C GLU A 64 -3.29 3.71 -3.07
N LEU A 65 -2.35 3.00 -3.67
CA LEU A 65 -1.20 3.57 -4.37
C LEU A 65 -1.20 3.09 -5.82
N ASP A 66 -1.06 4.03 -6.76
CA ASP A 66 -0.93 3.72 -8.19
C ASP A 66 0.45 4.17 -8.69
N PRO A 67 1.47 3.31 -8.58
CA PRO A 67 2.83 3.64 -9.01
C PRO A 67 2.97 3.75 -10.54
N LEU A 68 2.00 3.23 -11.30
CA LEU A 68 2.00 3.27 -12.76
C LEU A 68 1.27 4.49 -13.31
N GLY A 69 0.55 5.24 -12.48
CA GLY A 69 -0.24 6.38 -12.91
C GLY A 69 -1.29 5.99 -13.95
N SER A 70 -1.95 4.85 -13.77
CA SER A 70 -2.96 4.29 -14.68
C SER A 70 -4.10 5.26 -15.02
N THR A 71 -4.35 6.24 -14.15
CA THR A 71 -5.38 7.28 -14.31
C THR A 71 -4.84 8.62 -14.84
N ILE A 72 -3.51 8.75 -15.00
CA ILE A 72 -2.84 10.00 -15.38
C ILE A 72 -2.67 10.07 -16.88
N LYS A 73 -3.17 11.16 -17.48
CA LYS A 73 -2.98 11.44 -18.90
C LYS A 73 -1.52 11.78 -19.20
N VAL A 74 -0.99 11.24 -20.30
CA VAL A 74 0.38 11.49 -20.74
C VAL A 74 0.49 12.84 -21.43
N GLU A 75 1.01 13.83 -20.70
CA GLU A 75 1.25 15.20 -21.18
C GLU A 75 2.42 15.84 -20.40
N PRO A 76 2.97 16.98 -20.84
CA PRO A 76 4.03 17.66 -20.11
C PRO A 76 3.62 17.95 -18.66
N GLY A 77 4.45 17.52 -17.71
CA GLY A 77 4.18 17.65 -16.27
C GLY A 77 3.51 16.44 -15.60
N SER A 78 3.08 15.42 -16.38
CA SER A 78 2.43 14.22 -15.83
C SER A 78 3.26 13.48 -14.78
N TYR A 79 4.59 13.51 -14.85
CA TYR A 79 5.47 12.92 -13.84
C TYR A 79 5.33 13.61 -12.47
N PHE A 80 5.19 14.94 -12.44
CA PHE A 80 4.96 15.66 -11.19
C PHE A 80 3.57 15.37 -10.63
N ASN A 81 2.57 15.24 -11.50
CA ASN A 81 1.23 14.80 -11.10
C ASN A 81 1.27 13.38 -10.50
N LEU A 82 2.06 12.46 -11.07
CA LEU A 82 2.25 11.12 -10.52
C LEU A 82 2.86 11.17 -9.11
N LEU A 83 3.93 11.93 -8.93
CA LEU A 83 4.56 12.09 -7.62
C LEU A 83 3.61 12.74 -6.61
N GLY A 84 2.85 13.75 -7.03
CA GLY A 84 1.83 14.43 -6.21
C GLY A 84 0.73 13.47 -5.77
N ASN A 85 0.13 12.73 -6.69
CA ASN A 85 -0.92 11.75 -6.39
C ASN A 85 -0.44 10.69 -5.40
N MET A 86 0.78 10.16 -5.57
CA MET A 86 1.34 9.20 -4.61
C MET A 86 1.57 9.83 -3.24
N ALA A 87 2.11 11.05 -3.19
CA ALA A 87 2.32 11.77 -1.94
C ALA A 87 1.00 12.03 -1.20
N ASP A 88 -0.04 12.42 -1.92
CA ASP A 88 -1.38 12.64 -1.38
C ASP A 88 -1.99 11.35 -0.84
N SER A 89 -1.86 10.23 -1.57
CA SER A 89 -2.28 8.91 -1.08
C SER A 89 -1.59 8.52 0.23
N PHE A 90 -0.27 8.72 0.32
CA PHE A 90 0.49 8.48 1.56
C PHE A 90 -0.03 9.38 2.70
N ALA A 91 -0.13 10.69 2.46
CA ALA A 91 -0.52 11.67 3.46
C ALA A 91 -1.94 11.42 3.98
N GLN A 92 -2.91 11.18 3.09
CA GLN A 92 -4.31 10.95 3.46
C GLN A 92 -4.51 9.69 4.28
N CYS A 93 -3.72 8.64 4.03
CA CYS A 93 -3.80 7.43 4.83
C CYS A 93 -3.10 7.64 6.18
N LEU A 94 -1.84 8.09 6.16
CA LEU A 94 -1.00 8.17 7.37
C LEU A 94 -1.43 9.27 8.35
N ALA A 95 -2.28 10.21 7.93
CA ALA A 95 -2.85 11.24 8.80
C ALA A 95 -4.11 10.80 9.56
N LYS A 96 -4.59 9.57 9.36
CA LYS A 96 -5.72 8.97 10.11
C LYS A 96 -5.23 8.30 11.39
#